data_AF-A0A069DJU5-F1
#
_entry.id   AF-A0A069DJU5-F1
#
_cell.length_a   1.000
_cell.length_b   1.000
_cell.length_c   1.000
_cell.angle_alpha   90.00
_cell.angle_beta   90.00
_cell.angle_gamma   90.00
#
_symmetry.space_group_name_H-M   'P 1'
#
loop_
_entity.id
_entity.type
_entity.pdbx_description
1 polymer ?
#
loop_
_entity_poly.entity_id
_entity_poly.type
_entity_poly.pdbx_seq_one_letter_code
_entity_poly.pdbx_strand_id
1 'polypeptide(L)' 'MFEEAGFIVSLLEYCDEQGKFHEKEWNPQDGFIYRSKQFDHRNTGEQLGFVSLIVDAKKT' A
#
# COMPACT_ATOMS: atom_id res chain seq x y z
N MET A 1 -16.71 1.19 -0.29
CA MET A 1 -16.65 0.50 -1.60
C MET A 1 -16.29 -0.99 -1.49
N PHE A 2 -15.02 -1.38 -1.23
CA PHE A 2 -14.65 -2.82 -1.23
C PHE A 2 -15.31 -3.60 -0.08
N GLU A 3 -15.37 -3.01 1.11
CA GLU A 3 -16.04 -3.62 2.28
C GLU A 3 -17.55 -3.80 2.03
N GLU A 4 -18.20 -2.84 1.36
CA GLU A 4 -19.61 -2.95 0.94
C GLU A 4 -19.85 -4.11 -0.03
N ALA A 5 -18.83 -4.52 -0.79
CA ALA A 5 -18.86 -5.70 -1.65
C ALA A 5 -18.50 -7.02 -0.93
N GLY A 6 -18.32 -6.98 0.40
CA GLY A 6 -18.05 -8.13 1.26
C GLY A 6 -16.57 -8.53 1.35
N PHE A 7 -15.64 -7.64 0.99
CA PHE A 7 -14.21 -7.88 1.18
C PHE A 7 -13.74 -7.43 2.56
N ILE A 8 -12.79 -8.15 3.13
CA ILE A 8 -12.01 -7.69 4.28
C ILE A 8 -10.82 -6.92 3.73
N VAL A 9 -10.71 -5.64 4.09
CA VAL A 9 -9.72 -4.72 3.52
C VAL A 9 -8.64 -4.38 4.55
N SER A 10 -7.38 -4.44 4.15
CA SER A 10 -6.23 -3.92 4.88
C SER A 10 -5.54 -2.85 4.07
N LEU A 11 -5.35 -1.66 4.66
CA LEU A 11 -4.50 -0.63 4.06
C LEU A 11 -3.03 -1.05 4.22
N LEU A 12 -2.31 -1.11 3.10
CA LEU A 12 -0.89 -1.45 3.07
C LEU A 12 -0.02 -0.21 2.93
N GLU A 13 -0.40 0.73 2.06
CA GLU A 13 0.29 2.02 1.90
C GLU A 13 -0.74 3.10 1.65
N TYR A 14 -0.62 4.25 2.32
CA TYR A 14 -1.49 5.41 2.12
C TYR A 14 -0.93 6.65 2.79
N CYS A 15 -1.38 7.83 2.35
CA CYS A 15 -1.24 9.07 3.12
C CYS A 15 -2.50 9.32 3.94
N ASP A 16 -2.35 9.70 5.20
CA ASP A 16 -3.47 10.15 6.01
C ASP A 16 -3.91 11.59 5.65
N GLU A 17 -4.94 12.07 6.35
CA GLU A 17 -5.51 13.41 6.15
C GLU A 17 -4.51 14.54 6.46
N GLN A 18 -3.46 14.27 7.22
CA GLN A 18 -2.38 15.22 7.51
C GLN A 18 -1.25 15.14 6.48
N GLY A 19 -1.38 14.28 5.47
CA GLY A 19 -0.37 14.04 4.45
C GLY A 19 0.79 13.17 4.92
N LYS A 20 0.69 12.53 6.09
CA LYS A 20 1.72 11.61 6.59
C LYS A 20 1.56 10.26 5.90
N PHE A 21 2.66 9.74 5.37
CA PHE A 21 2.70 8.41 4.76
C PHE A 21 2.72 7.31 5.84
N HIS A 22 1.88 6.29 5.64
CA HIS A 22 1.78 5.08 6.44
C HIS A 22 2.02 3.86 5.56
N GLU A 23 2.73 2.88 6.11
CA GLU A 23 2.97 1.60 5.48
C GLU A 23 2.75 0.45 6.47
N LYS A 24 2.37 -0.72 5.94
CA LYS A 24 2.26 -1.97 6.68
C LYS A 24 3.04 -3.04 5.92
N GLU A 25 3.79 -3.86 6.64
CA GLU A 25 4.53 -4.97 6.04
C GLU A 25 3.59 -5.99 5.38
N TRP A 26 3.98 -6.47 4.21
CA TRP A 26 3.30 -7.49 3.43
C TRP A 26 4.35 -8.35 2.71
N ASN A 27 3.98 -9.59 2.34
CA ASN A 27 4.91 -10.51 1.71
C ASN A 27 4.87 -10.37 0.17
N PRO A 28 6.00 -10.03 -0.49
CA PRO A 28 6.08 -9.94 -1.95
C PRO A 28 5.67 -11.21 -2.70
N GLN A 29 5.76 -12.37 -2.06
CA GLN A 29 5.36 -13.65 -2.65
C GLN A 29 3.84 -13.80 -2.77
N ASP A 30 3.06 -13.05 -1.99
CA ASP A 30 1.60 -13.07 -2.05
C ASP A 30 1.06 -12.21 -3.21
N GLY A 31 1.92 -11.39 -3.84
CA GLY A 31 1.59 -10.57 -4.99
C GLY A 31 2.48 -9.33 -5.07
N PHE A 32 3.47 -9.35 -5.96
CA PHE A 32 4.44 -8.27 -6.09
C PHE A 32 3.81 -6.96 -6.60
N ILE A 33 4.06 -5.86 -5.88
CA ILE A 33 3.59 -4.51 -6.20
C ILE A 33 4.79 -3.59 -6.45
N TYR A 34 5.13 -3.39 -7.73
CA TYR A 34 6.26 -2.55 -8.12
C TYR A 34 6.15 -1.09 -7.63
N ARG A 35 4.94 -0.55 -7.54
CA ARG A 35 4.68 0.85 -7.14
C ARG A 35 4.59 1.06 -5.62
N SER A 36 4.98 0.05 -4.83
CA SER A 36 5.10 0.15 -3.37
C SER A 36 6.33 0.96 -2.98
N LYS A 37 6.36 1.47 -1.74
CA LYS A 37 7.52 2.16 -1.18
C LYS A 37 8.81 1.36 -1.35
N GLN A 38 8.74 0.05 -1.12
CA GLN A 38 9.89 -0.86 -1.12
C GLN A 38 10.52 -1.05 -2.50
N PHE A 39 9.73 -1.01 -3.58
CA PHE A 39 10.17 -1.43 -4.91
C PHE A 39 10.13 -0.34 -5.98
N ASP A 40 9.44 0.77 -5.74
CA ASP A 40 9.39 1.85 -6.71
C ASP A 40 10.76 2.53 -6.78
N HIS A 41 11.39 2.49 -7.96
CA HIS A 41 12.72 3.07 -8.20
C HIS A 41 12.83 4.57 -7.91
N ARG A 42 11.70 5.28 -7.79
CA ARG A 42 11.64 6.71 -7.45
C ARG A 42 11.67 6.94 -5.93
N ASN A 43 11.49 5.91 -5.14
CA ASN A 43 11.67 5.92 -3.70
C ASN A 43 13.07 5.38 -3.40
N THR A 44 13.96 6.24 -2.94
CA THR A 44 15.37 5.89 -2.75
C THR A 44 15.87 6.40 -1.41
N GLY A 45 16.43 5.48 -0.62
CA GLY A 45 16.86 5.79 0.75
C GLY A 45 15.69 6.31 1.58
N GLU A 46 15.90 7.46 2.23
CA GLU A 46 14.88 8.11 3.08
C GLU A 46 13.93 9.04 2.29
N GLN A 47 14.10 9.17 0.97
CA GLN A 47 13.29 10.08 0.16
C GLN A 47 12.16 9.32 -0.56
N LEU A 48 10.92 9.76 -0.29
CA LEU A 48 9.73 9.32 -0.99
C LEU A 48 9.46 10.22 -2.20
N GLY A 49 9.88 9.78 -3.39
CA GLY A 49 9.61 10.48 -4.65
C GLY A 49 8.22 10.19 -5.21
N PHE A 50 7.58 9.09 -4.80
CA PHE A 50 6.21 8.75 -5.18
C PHE A 50 5.57 7.79 -4.16
N VAL A 51 4.33 8.07 -3.77
CA VAL A 51 3.57 7.23 -2.84
C VAL A 51 2.26 6.77 -3.48
N SER A 52 1.83 5.57 -3.12
CA SER A 52 0.63 4.92 -3.65
C SER A 52 -0.42 4.75 -2.54
N LEU A 53 -1.70 4.67 -2.91
CA LEU A 53 -2.73 4.05 -2.08
C LEU A 53 -2.80 2.58 -2.46
N ILE A 54 -2.41 1.70 -1.55
CA ILE A 54 -2.40 0.24 -1.74
C ILE A 54 -3.28 -0.40 -0.67
N VAL A 55 -4.20 -1.26 -1.13
CA VAL A 55 -5.09 -2.03 -0.28
C VAL A 55 -5.00 -3.51 -0.63
N ASP A 56 -4.94 -4.36 0.39
CA ASP A 56 -5.15 -5.80 0.27
C ASP A 56 -6.61 -6.09 0.61
N ALA A 57 -7.39 -6.54 -0.38
CA ALA A 57 -8.81 -6.83 -0.24
C ALA A 57 -9.06 -8.32 -0.47
N LYS A 58 -9.43 -9.04 0.59
CA LYS A 58 -9.63 -10.49 0.56
C LYS A 58 -11.10 -10.83 0.70
N LYS A 59 -11.59 -11.72 -0.16
CA LYS A 59 -12.93 -12.30 -0.07
C LYS A 59 -12.82 -13.71 0.49
N THR A 60 -13.59 -14.01 1.52
CA THR A 60 -13.69 -15.35 2.12
C THR A 60 -14.69 -16.21 1.36
#